data_AF-A0A417X1P7-F1
#
_entry.id   AF-A0A417X1P7-F1
#
_cell.length_a   1.000
_cell.length_b   1.000
_cell.length_c   1.000
_cell.angle_alpha   90.00
_cell.angle_beta   90.00
_cell.angle_gamma   90.00
#
_symmetry.space_group_name_H-M   'P 1'
#
loop_
_entity.id
_entity.type
_entity.pdbx_description
1 polymer ?
#
loop_
_entity_poly.entity_id
_entity_poly.type
_entity_poly.pdbx_seq_one_letter_code
_entity_poly.pdbx_strand_id
1 'polypeptide(L)'
;MNKKLAGIFAMCALLLTGCQGAKESSKEITPPDTGWGKTVDEVLADWNLDRDQVEIFSETNSAAAIAVDTEATVFGEQTSRVMFQFINLDQTGATGKPVLCEVDITYPDDADMDTVKKEMEKSYGSSKDSITRYELYQSLGDDQLPEYTYKKADQLAVWSGESLKDAIPSDKSTEYETAWEAYQPGLTADNWESYTEQTSMATAVCASGAEAFPMFEKNGVSLEAYPGLVYEQVKK
;
A
#
# COMPACT_ATOMS: atom_id res chain seq x y z
N MET A 1 -27.53 -20.84 -69.14
CA MET A 1 -27.15 -19.70 -70.01
C MET A 1 -27.42 -18.39 -69.29
N ASN A 2 -26.34 -17.63 -69.07
CA ASN A 2 -26.21 -16.16 -68.96
C ASN A 2 -27.11 -15.29 -68.04
N LYS A 3 -26.45 -14.83 -66.96
CA LYS A 3 -26.19 -13.42 -66.52
C LYS A 3 -27.36 -12.44 -66.39
N LYS A 4 -27.47 -11.82 -65.20
CA LYS A 4 -27.11 -10.40 -64.98
C LYS A 4 -27.05 -10.02 -63.48
N LEU A 5 -25.97 -9.32 -63.13
CA LEU A 5 -25.69 -8.65 -61.86
C LEU A 5 -26.59 -7.41 -61.67
N ALA A 6 -27.02 -7.18 -60.43
CA ALA A 6 -27.21 -5.87 -59.80
C ALA A 6 -27.01 -6.15 -58.28
N GLY A 7 -26.01 -5.64 -57.58
CA GLY A 7 -25.60 -4.25 -57.47
C GLY A 7 -26.16 -3.69 -56.16
N ILE A 8 -25.64 -4.14 -55.00
CA ILE A 8 -25.97 -3.56 -53.68
C ILE A 8 -24.71 -2.93 -53.11
N PHE A 9 -24.76 -1.60 -52.98
CA PHE A 9 -23.87 -0.77 -52.19
C PHE A 9 -23.99 -1.19 -50.72
N ALA A 10 -22.95 -1.81 -50.16
CA ALA A 10 -22.85 -2.03 -48.72
C ALA A 10 -21.86 -1.02 -48.12
N MET A 11 -22.45 -0.20 -47.27
CA MET A 11 -21.93 0.97 -46.56
C MET A 11 -20.78 0.59 -45.61
N CYS A 12 -19.85 1.53 -45.42
CA CYS A 12 -18.72 1.48 -44.52
C CYS A 12 -19.03 0.93 -43.11
N ALA A 13 -18.20 -0.01 -42.64
CA ALA A 13 -17.98 -0.24 -41.22
C ALA A 13 -16.51 -0.64 -41.01
N LEU A 14 -15.61 0.35 -41.08
CA LEU A 14 -14.28 0.22 -40.47
C LEU A 14 -14.47 0.45 -38.97
N LEU A 15 -14.85 -0.60 -38.24
CA LEU A 15 -14.71 -0.64 -36.79
C LEU A 15 -13.23 -0.96 -36.49
N LEU A 16 -12.38 0.07 -36.55
CA LEU A 16 -11.12 0.07 -35.82
C LEU A 16 -11.45 0.37 -34.36
N THR A 17 -11.97 -0.62 -33.65
CA THR A 17 -11.88 -0.61 -32.18
C THR A 17 -10.42 -0.86 -31.84
N GLY A 18 -9.67 0.23 -31.71
CA GLY A 18 -8.40 0.19 -31.00
C GLY A 18 -8.71 -0.25 -29.57
N CYS A 19 -8.41 -1.50 -29.24
CA CYS A 19 -8.16 -1.88 -27.87
C CYS A 19 -6.85 -1.19 -27.46
N GLN A 20 -6.92 0.10 -27.14
CA GLN A 20 -6.08 0.60 -26.06
C GLN A 20 -6.47 -0.25 -24.86
N GLY A 21 -5.60 -1.19 -24.50
CA GLY A 21 -5.80 -2.05 -23.35
C GLY A 21 -6.24 -1.16 -22.20
N ALA A 22 -7.40 -1.45 -21.63
CA ALA A 22 -7.81 -0.81 -20.39
C ALA A 22 -6.62 -0.99 -19.44
N LYS A 23 -6.00 0.12 -19.00
CA LYS A 23 -5.14 0.08 -17.81
C LYS A 23 -6.04 -0.56 -16.75
N GLU A 24 -5.70 -1.77 -16.32
CA GLU A 24 -6.29 -2.33 -15.10
C GLU A 24 -6.02 -1.28 -14.03
N SER A 25 -7.07 -0.56 -13.62
CA SER A 25 -6.96 0.33 -12.48
C SER A 25 -6.58 -0.55 -11.30
N SER A 26 -5.39 -0.34 -10.75
CA SER A 26 -5.01 -0.97 -9.48
C SER A 26 -6.11 -0.64 -8.48
N LYS A 27 -6.72 -1.68 -7.88
CA LYS A 27 -7.66 -1.45 -6.79
C LYS A 27 -6.90 -0.84 -5.63
N GLU A 28 -7.55 0.10 -4.94
CA GLU A 28 -6.98 0.75 -3.77
C GLU A 28 -6.63 -0.29 -2.70
N ILE A 29 -5.40 -0.24 -2.20
CA ILE A 29 -4.94 -1.10 -1.10
C ILE A 29 -5.36 -0.45 0.21
N THR A 30 -6.22 -1.11 0.97
CA THR A 30 -6.79 -0.60 2.22
C THR A 30 -6.79 -1.70 3.27
N PRO A 31 -6.57 -1.38 4.56
CA PRO A 31 -6.60 -2.39 5.59
C PRO A 31 -8.03 -2.93 5.75
N PRO A 32 -8.20 -4.24 5.96
CA PRO A 32 -9.51 -4.82 6.18
C PRO A 32 -10.13 -4.23 7.46
N ASP A 33 -11.43 -3.98 7.41
CA ASP A 33 -12.24 -3.49 8.53
C ASP A 33 -11.83 -2.13 9.13
N THR A 34 -10.90 -1.39 8.51
CA THR A 34 -10.58 0.01 8.89
C THR A 34 -10.09 0.81 7.66
N GLY A 35 -9.45 1.97 7.85
CA GLY A 35 -8.94 2.80 6.77
C GLY A 35 -7.74 3.64 7.16
N TRP A 36 -6.95 4.04 6.16
CA TRP A 36 -5.77 4.88 6.35
C TRP A 36 -6.13 6.25 6.91
N GLY A 37 -5.17 6.90 7.59
CA GLY A 37 -5.36 8.27 8.07
C GLY A 37 -6.23 8.40 9.33
N LYS A 38 -6.70 7.28 9.90
CA LYS A 38 -7.45 7.23 11.15
C LYS A 38 -6.55 7.32 12.38
N THR A 39 -7.02 7.97 13.43
CA THR A 39 -6.35 8.00 14.74
C THR A 39 -6.48 6.66 15.47
N VAL A 40 -5.69 6.46 16.53
CA VAL A 40 -5.76 5.26 17.41
C VAL A 40 -7.19 4.99 17.85
N ASP A 41 -7.90 6.00 18.36
CA ASP A 41 -9.25 5.82 18.90
C ASP A 41 -10.27 5.46 17.81
N GLU A 42 -10.08 5.94 16.58
CA GLU A 42 -10.93 5.59 15.43
C GLU A 42 -10.70 4.15 14.95
N VAL A 43 -9.45 3.68 14.94
CA VAL A 43 -9.12 2.29 14.62
C VAL A 43 -9.69 1.34 15.68
N LEU A 44 -9.53 1.68 16.96
CA LEU A 44 -10.12 0.90 18.05
C LEU A 44 -11.65 0.82 17.94
N ALA A 45 -12.30 1.94 17.58
CA ALA A 45 -13.74 1.96 17.37
C ALA A 45 -14.19 1.08 16.19
N ASP A 46 -13.48 1.10 15.07
CA ASP A 46 -13.76 0.23 13.92
C ASP A 46 -13.65 -1.26 14.29
N TRP A 47 -12.69 -1.61 15.15
CA TRP A 47 -12.45 -2.97 15.61
C TRP A 47 -13.29 -3.36 16.84
N ASN A 48 -14.13 -2.44 17.34
CA ASN A 48 -14.93 -2.61 18.56
C ASN A 48 -14.05 -3.06 19.76
N LEU A 49 -12.93 -2.36 19.94
CA LEU A 49 -11.96 -2.59 21.01
C LEU A 49 -11.88 -1.38 21.93
N ASP A 50 -11.68 -1.64 23.21
CA ASP A 50 -11.30 -0.64 24.20
C ASP A 50 -9.76 -0.59 24.36
N ARG A 51 -9.24 0.55 24.83
CA ARG A 51 -7.79 0.77 25.02
C ARG A 51 -7.12 -0.22 25.98
N ASP A 52 -7.86 -0.82 26.91
CA ASP A 52 -7.33 -1.81 27.86
C ASP A 52 -7.27 -3.23 27.27
N GLN A 53 -7.80 -3.44 26.06
CA GLN A 53 -7.77 -4.71 25.33
C GLN A 53 -6.61 -4.83 24.35
N VAL A 54 -5.78 -3.78 24.23
CA VAL A 54 -4.66 -3.72 23.29
C VAL A 54 -3.33 -3.51 24.01
N GLU A 55 -2.26 -4.03 23.44
CA GLU A 55 -0.89 -3.73 23.87
C GLU A 55 -0.45 -2.41 23.22
N ILE A 56 -0.08 -1.41 24.02
CA ILE A 56 0.45 -0.13 23.53
C ILE A 56 1.97 -0.17 23.68
N PHE A 57 2.70 -0.31 22.57
CA PHE A 57 4.17 -0.29 22.58
C PHE A 57 4.72 1.13 22.72
N SER A 58 4.06 2.08 22.05
CA SER A 58 4.42 3.49 22.06
C SER A 58 3.18 4.33 21.76
N GLU A 59 3.03 5.45 22.44
CA GLU A 59 2.05 6.47 22.10
C GLU A 59 2.62 7.84 22.47
N THR A 60 2.95 8.62 21.44
CA THR A 60 3.54 9.95 21.56
C THR A 60 2.82 10.92 20.63
N ASN A 61 3.17 12.21 20.69
CA ASN A 61 2.67 13.16 19.70
C ASN A 61 3.18 12.88 18.28
N SER A 62 4.29 12.16 18.12
CA SER A 62 4.93 11.94 16.81
C SER A 62 4.54 10.63 16.16
N ALA A 63 4.29 9.59 16.96
CA ALA A 63 3.96 8.25 16.47
C ALA A 63 3.25 7.45 17.57
N ALA A 64 2.54 6.40 17.15
CA ALA A 64 2.01 5.38 18.05
C ALA A 64 2.14 4.00 17.41
N ALA A 65 2.18 2.96 18.23
CA ALA A 65 2.14 1.57 17.81
C ALA A 65 1.36 0.76 18.83
N ILE A 66 0.34 0.04 18.36
CA ILE A 66 -0.48 -0.85 19.20
C ILE A 66 -0.56 -2.23 18.55
N ALA A 67 -0.69 -3.27 19.36
CA ALA A 67 -1.01 -4.61 18.89
C ALA A 67 -2.24 -5.17 19.59
N VAL A 68 -2.94 -6.03 18.86
CA VAL A 68 -4.10 -6.76 19.33
C VAL A 68 -3.81 -8.24 19.14
N ASP A 69 -3.75 -8.99 20.23
CA ASP A 69 -3.83 -10.45 20.16
C ASP A 69 -5.28 -10.83 19.92
N THR A 70 -5.55 -11.41 18.75
CA THR A 70 -6.92 -11.58 18.26
C THR A 70 -7.03 -12.84 17.42
N GLU A 71 -8.22 -13.43 17.45
CA GLU A 71 -8.64 -14.54 16.59
C GLU A 71 -9.53 -14.04 15.43
N ALA A 72 -9.46 -12.74 15.12
CA ALA A 72 -10.19 -12.15 14.00
C ALA A 72 -9.80 -12.84 12.68
N THR A 73 -10.80 -13.06 11.82
CA THR A 73 -10.58 -13.59 10.49
C THR A 73 -10.25 -12.45 9.53
N VAL A 74 -9.05 -12.49 8.96
CA VAL A 74 -8.58 -11.47 8.01
C VAL A 74 -8.06 -12.17 6.76
N PHE A 75 -8.55 -11.76 5.58
CA PHE A 75 -8.30 -12.45 4.30
C PHE A 75 -8.61 -13.95 4.33
N GLY A 76 -9.67 -14.34 5.06
CA GLY A 76 -10.18 -15.71 5.06
C GLY A 76 -9.57 -16.63 6.12
N GLU A 77 -8.45 -16.26 6.75
CA GLU A 77 -7.81 -17.06 7.79
C GLU A 77 -7.84 -16.37 9.17
N GLN A 78 -7.82 -17.17 10.24
CA GLN A 78 -7.71 -16.68 11.60
C GLN A 78 -6.32 -16.10 11.84
N THR A 79 -6.29 -14.87 12.35
CA THR A 79 -5.04 -14.19 12.73
C THR A 79 -4.61 -14.61 14.13
N SER A 80 -3.36 -14.31 14.48
CA SER A 80 -2.83 -14.46 15.84
C SER A 80 -2.57 -13.11 16.50
N ARG A 81 -2.17 -12.12 15.69
CA ARG A 81 -1.88 -10.76 16.12
C ARG A 81 -2.08 -9.80 14.95
N VAL A 82 -2.56 -8.60 15.26
CA VAL A 82 -2.58 -7.47 14.32
C VAL A 82 -1.92 -6.28 15.00
N MET A 83 -0.90 -5.72 14.36
CA MET A 83 -0.19 -4.52 14.79
C MET A 83 -0.56 -3.35 13.90
N PHE A 84 -0.87 -2.22 14.52
CA PHE A 84 -1.20 -0.96 13.85
C PHE A 84 -0.12 0.05 14.19
N GLN A 85 0.44 0.68 13.15
CA GLN A 85 1.47 1.70 13.28
C GLN A 85 0.94 3.05 12.78
N PHE A 86 1.23 4.09 13.56
CA PHE A 86 0.70 5.43 13.35
C PHE A 86 1.83 6.44 13.33
N ILE A 87 1.71 7.43 12.45
CA ILE A 87 2.67 8.54 12.35
C ILE A 87 1.95 9.87 12.30
N ASN A 88 2.53 10.88 12.93
CA ASN A 88 2.06 12.25 12.84
C ASN A 88 2.70 12.93 11.62
N LEU A 89 1.86 13.36 10.69
CA LEU A 89 2.27 14.07 9.48
C LEU A 89 2.38 15.59 9.70
N ASP A 90 1.93 16.10 10.86
CA ASP A 90 2.20 17.49 11.26
C ASP A 90 3.65 17.61 11.75
N GLN A 91 4.55 17.96 10.82
CA GLN A 91 5.98 18.17 11.06
C GLN A 91 6.28 19.25 12.11
N THR A 92 5.30 20.10 12.46
CA THR A 92 5.48 21.09 13.54
C THR A 92 5.26 20.51 14.93
N GLY A 93 4.63 19.33 15.02
CA GLY A 93 4.29 18.64 16.27
C GLY A 93 3.33 19.41 17.18
N ALA A 94 2.79 20.55 16.72
CA ALA A 94 2.05 21.49 17.55
C ALA A 94 0.57 21.11 17.70
N THR A 95 -0.01 20.41 16.72
CA THR A 95 -1.46 20.14 16.69
C THR A 95 -1.90 18.80 16.11
N GLY A 96 -1.05 18.13 15.31
CA GLY A 96 -1.40 16.84 14.70
C GLY A 96 -1.46 15.68 15.69
N LYS A 97 -2.31 14.71 15.40
CA LYS A 97 -2.34 13.40 16.06
C LYS A 97 -1.75 12.35 15.12
N PRO A 98 -1.04 11.32 15.62
CA PRO A 98 -0.65 10.19 14.81
C PRO A 98 -1.85 9.53 14.13
N VAL A 99 -1.66 9.17 12.85
CA VAL A 99 -2.67 8.52 12.02
C VAL A 99 -2.13 7.22 11.42
N LEU A 100 -3.02 6.25 11.20
CA LEU A 100 -2.71 4.91 10.75
C LEU A 100 -2.04 4.95 9.37
N CYS A 101 -0.83 4.41 9.29
CA CYS A 101 -0.03 4.36 8.06
C CYS A 101 0.46 2.96 7.70
N GLU A 102 0.48 2.02 8.66
CA GLU A 102 0.89 0.64 8.41
C GLU A 102 0.11 -0.34 9.31
N VAL A 103 -0.19 -1.52 8.76
CA VAL A 103 -0.84 -2.63 9.45
C VAL A 103 -0.09 -3.92 9.15
N ASP A 104 0.40 -4.58 10.20
CA ASP A 104 1.02 -5.88 10.11
C ASP A 104 0.10 -6.93 10.74
N ILE A 105 -0.19 -7.98 9.97
CA ILE A 105 -1.09 -9.06 10.32
C ILE A 105 -0.25 -10.32 10.42
N THR A 106 -0.23 -10.95 11.59
CA THR A 106 0.50 -12.19 11.83
C THR A 106 -0.48 -13.35 11.93
N TYR A 107 -0.21 -14.41 11.17
CA TYR A 107 -0.98 -15.64 11.18
C TYR A 107 -0.26 -16.75 11.95
N PRO A 108 -0.98 -17.74 12.50
CA PRO A 108 -0.39 -18.97 13.00
C PRO A 108 0.46 -19.70 11.95
N ASP A 109 1.38 -20.56 12.41
CA ASP A 109 2.30 -21.31 11.54
C ASP A 109 1.56 -22.28 10.60
N ASP A 110 0.39 -22.76 11.02
CA ASP A 110 -0.48 -23.70 10.30
C ASP A 110 -1.60 -23.04 9.49
N ALA A 111 -1.63 -21.70 9.41
CA ALA A 111 -2.60 -20.97 8.61
C ALA A 111 -2.49 -21.30 7.11
N ASP A 112 -3.62 -21.34 6.41
CA ASP A 112 -3.64 -21.55 4.96
C ASP A 112 -3.31 -20.25 4.21
N MET A 113 -2.01 -20.00 4.03
CA MET A 113 -1.52 -18.80 3.36
C MET A 113 -1.85 -18.75 1.86
N ASP A 114 -2.22 -19.87 1.24
CA ASP A 114 -2.73 -19.85 -0.14
C ASP A 114 -4.14 -19.24 -0.18
N THR A 115 -4.97 -19.51 0.84
CA THR A 115 -6.27 -18.86 1.03
C THR A 115 -6.09 -17.36 1.28
N VAL A 116 -5.16 -16.95 2.17
CA VAL A 116 -4.85 -15.53 2.41
C VAL A 116 -4.50 -14.81 1.11
N LYS A 117 -3.53 -15.35 0.36
CA LYS A 117 -3.10 -14.78 -0.92
C LYS A 117 -4.25 -14.65 -1.92
N LYS A 118 -5.11 -15.67 -2.01
CA LYS A 118 -6.27 -15.67 -2.92
C LYS A 118 -7.31 -14.61 -2.54
N GLU A 119 -7.59 -14.41 -1.25
CA GLU A 119 -8.49 -13.34 -0.81
C GLU A 119 -7.89 -11.95 -1.03
N MET A 120 -6.56 -11.80 -0.86
CA MET A 120 -5.85 -10.58 -1.25
C MET A 120 -5.93 -10.33 -2.76
N GLU A 121 -5.79 -11.36 -3.61
CA GLU A 121 -5.94 -11.20 -5.07
C GLU A 121 -7.36 -10.77 -5.48
N LYS A 122 -8.40 -11.24 -4.78
CA LYS A 122 -9.77 -10.75 -5.00
C LYS A 122 -9.89 -9.27 -4.62
N SER A 123 -9.26 -8.89 -3.52
CA SER A 123 -9.34 -7.54 -2.93
C SER A 123 -8.55 -6.53 -3.76
N TYR A 124 -7.31 -6.85 -4.14
CA TYR A 124 -6.35 -5.90 -4.74
C TYR A 124 -6.02 -6.19 -6.20
N GLY A 125 -6.51 -7.31 -6.75
CA GLY A 125 -6.16 -7.76 -8.09
C GLY A 125 -4.89 -8.60 -8.12
N SER A 126 -4.33 -8.80 -9.31
CA SER A 126 -3.16 -9.65 -9.51
C SER A 126 -1.92 -9.09 -8.79
N SER A 127 -1.14 -9.98 -8.15
CA SER A 127 0.16 -9.63 -7.58
C SER A 127 1.15 -9.11 -8.63
N LYS A 128 2.04 -8.22 -8.21
CA LYS A 128 3.13 -7.65 -9.02
C LYS A 128 4.41 -8.50 -8.92
N ASP A 129 5.34 -8.27 -9.83
CA ASP A 129 6.66 -8.94 -9.80
C ASP A 129 7.55 -8.38 -8.69
N SER A 130 7.43 -7.10 -8.37
CA SER A 130 8.15 -6.44 -7.28
C SER A 130 7.47 -5.17 -6.83
N ILE A 131 7.81 -4.72 -5.62
CA ILE A 131 7.53 -3.37 -5.10
C ILE A 131 8.78 -2.84 -4.39
N THR A 132 8.91 -1.51 -4.29
CA THR A 132 9.90 -0.85 -3.45
C THR A 132 9.20 -0.13 -2.31
N ARG A 133 9.69 -0.30 -1.08
CA ARG A 133 9.32 0.51 0.08
C ARG A 133 10.52 1.35 0.51
N TYR A 134 10.25 2.48 1.15
CA TYR A 134 11.27 3.38 1.69
C TYR A 134 11.08 3.48 3.20
N GLU A 135 12.15 3.26 3.96
CA GLU A 135 12.07 3.27 5.43
C GLU A 135 11.90 4.70 5.96
N LEU A 136 11.08 4.85 7.00
CA LEU A 136 10.83 6.14 7.66
C LEU A 136 11.86 6.46 8.74
N TYR A 137 12.52 5.43 9.27
CA TYR A 137 13.49 5.56 10.36
C TYR A 137 14.86 5.06 9.90
N GLN A 138 15.75 5.99 9.58
CA GLN A 138 17.15 5.65 9.33
C GLN A 138 17.80 5.18 10.63
N SER A 139 18.27 3.94 10.68
CA SER A 139 18.90 3.39 11.88
C SER A 139 20.30 3.97 12.17
N LEU A 140 20.98 4.59 11.19
CA LEU A 140 22.33 5.15 11.33
C LEU A 140 22.47 6.32 10.35
N GLY A 141 22.99 7.47 10.80
CA GLY A 141 23.00 8.77 10.09
C GLY A 141 23.82 8.85 8.80
N ASP A 142 23.48 8.03 7.82
CA ASP A 142 23.90 8.17 6.43
C ASP A 142 22.76 8.87 5.66
N ASP A 143 23.08 9.90 4.87
CA ASP A 143 22.10 10.73 4.14
C ASP A 143 21.45 9.99 2.95
N GLN A 144 21.52 8.65 2.92
CA GLN A 144 20.98 7.82 1.85
C GLN A 144 19.48 7.60 2.03
N LEU A 145 18.76 7.62 0.91
CA LEU A 145 17.36 7.21 0.83
C LEU A 145 17.27 5.70 1.13
N PRO A 146 16.73 5.28 2.28
CA PRO A 146 16.74 3.88 2.67
C PRO A 146 15.64 3.13 1.92
N GLU A 147 16.01 2.29 0.96
CA GLU A 147 15.07 1.54 0.12
C GLU A 147 15.16 0.04 0.33
N TYR A 148 14.02 -0.63 0.24
CA TYR A 148 13.92 -2.09 0.26
C TYR A 148 13.01 -2.56 -0.87
N THR A 149 13.53 -3.46 -1.73
CA THR A 149 12.75 -4.07 -2.81
C THR A 149 12.29 -5.48 -2.43
N TYR A 150 10.97 -5.68 -2.41
CA TYR A 150 10.37 -7.01 -2.33
C TYR A 150 10.18 -7.56 -3.74
N LYS A 151 10.63 -8.79 -3.97
CA LYS A 151 10.45 -9.50 -5.24
C LYS A 151 9.59 -10.72 -5.01
N LYS A 152 8.60 -10.89 -5.88
CA LYS A 152 7.72 -12.06 -5.87
C LYS A 152 8.54 -13.35 -5.87
N ALA A 153 8.16 -14.27 -5.00
CA ALA A 153 8.73 -15.61 -4.86
C ALA A 153 7.60 -16.62 -4.60
N ASP A 154 7.96 -17.89 -4.43
CA ASP A 154 6.98 -18.97 -4.23
C ASP A 154 6.07 -18.67 -3.03
N GLN A 155 6.66 -18.22 -1.92
CA GLN A 155 5.96 -17.91 -0.67
C GLN A 155 5.87 -16.40 -0.38
N LEU A 156 6.12 -15.55 -1.37
CA LEU A 156 6.02 -14.10 -1.23
C LEU A 156 5.28 -13.48 -2.41
N ALA A 157 4.20 -12.76 -2.12
CA ALA A 157 3.44 -12.01 -3.09
C ALA A 157 3.35 -10.55 -2.68
N VAL A 158 3.31 -9.66 -3.68
CA VAL A 158 3.29 -8.21 -3.47
C VAL A 158 2.24 -7.54 -4.32
N TRP A 159 1.68 -6.45 -3.83
CA TRP A 159 0.75 -5.60 -4.54
C TRP A 159 1.12 -4.14 -4.33
N SER A 160 0.79 -3.33 -5.34
CA SER A 160 0.91 -1.88 -5.28
C SER A 160 -0.35 -1.22 -5.82
N GLY A 161 -0.70 -0.10 -5.19
CA GLY A 161 -1.70 0.83 -5.70
C GLY A 161 -1.17 1.69 -6.84
N GLU A 162 -1.78 2.86 -7.02
CA GLU A 162 -1.33 3.87 -7.98
C GLU A 162 0.09 4.36 -7.63
N SER A 163 0.92 4.61 -8.65
CA SER A 163 2.26 5.17 -8.44
C SER A 163 2.17 6.66 -8.05
N LEU A 164 3.13 7.16 -7.27
CA LEU A 164 3.19 8.61 -6.99
C LEU A 164 3.34 9.42 -8.27
N LYS A 165 4.14 8.93 -9.24
CA LYS A 165 4.31 9.59 -10.54
C LYS A 165 3.00 9.76 -11.30
N ASP A 166 2.12 8.77 -11.26
CA ASP A 166 0.80 8.86 -11.90
C ASP A 166 -0.18 9.74 -11.10
N ALA A 167 -0.09 9.72 -9.75
CA ALA A 167 -0.98 10.47 -8.86
C ALA A 167 -0.65 11.98 -8.77
N ILE A 168 0.63 12.36 -8.87
CA ILE A 168 1.08 13.75 -8.77
C ILE A 168 0.79 14.48 -10.09
N PRO A 169 0.03 15.60 -10.07
CA PRO A 169 -0.18 16.41 -11.27
C PRO A 169 1.15 16.89 -11.85
N SER A 170 1.34 16.72 -13.16
CA SER A 170 2.62 17.04 -13.80
C SER A 170 3.01 18.52 -13.70
N ASP A 171 2.03 19.42 -13.58
CA ASP A 171 2.22 20.85 -13.34
C ASP A 171 2.58 21.20 -11.89
N LYS A 172 2.51 20.22 -10.98
CA LYS A 172 2.83 20.38 -9.55
C LYS A 172 4.06 19.59 -9.08
N SER A 173 4.78 18.90 -9.95
CA SER A 173 5.90 18.02 -9.54
C SER A 173 6.92 18.71 -8.62
N THR A 174 7.35 19.94 -8.95
CA THR A 174 8.31 20.71 -8.12
C THR A 174 7.74 21.13 -6.75
N GLU A 175 6.45 21.41 -6.67
CA GLU A 175 5.77 21.72 -5.40
C GLU A 175 5.79 20.49 -4.47
N TYR A 176 5.46 19.32 -5.03
CA TYR A 176 5.50 18.06 -4.30
C TYR A 176 6.93 17.69 -3.89
N GLU A 177 7.90 17.78 -4.80
CA GLU A 177 9.32 17.54 -4.52
C GLU A 177 9.80 18.34 -3.30
N THR A 178 9.58 19.66 -3.32
CA THR A 178 10.00 20.56 -2.24
C THR A 178 9.33 20.22 -0.91
N ALA A 179 8.04 19.85 -0.94
CA ALA A 179 7.32 19.51 0.28
C ALA A 179 7.74 18.15 0.84
N TRP A 180 8.07 17.18 -0.02
CA TRP A 180 8.34 15.79 0.34
C TRP A 180 9.67 15.59 1.07
N GLU A 181 10.64 16.48 0.87
CA GLU A 181 11.92 16.47 1.60
C GLU A 181 11.73 16.49 3.13
N ALA A 182 10.63 17.09 3.62
CA ALA A 182 10.30 17.10 5.04
C ALA A 182 9.78 15.76 5.58
N TYR A 183 9.34 14.86 4.69
CA TYR A 183 8.67 13.60 5.04
C TYR A 183 9.52 12.36 4.77
N GLN A 184 10.40 12.40 3.78
CA GLN A 184 11.22 11.24 3.40
C GLN A 184 12.70 11.52 3.64
N PRO A 185 13.29 10.96 4.70
CA PRO A 185 14.73 11.05 4.94
C PRO A 185 15.53 10.55 3.73
N GLY A 186 16.57 11.30 3.35
CA GLY A 186 17.46 10.98 2.22
C GLY A 186 16.87 11.28 0.83
N LEU A 187 15.64 11.78 0.73
CA LEU A 187 15.07 12.25 -0.53
C LEU A 187 15.70 13.59 -0.92
N THR A 188 16.07 13.72 -2.19
CA THR A 188 16.66 14.92 -2.78
C THR A 188 16.11 15.15 -4.19
N ALA A 189 16.32 16.35 -4.74
CA ALA A 189 16.01 16.64 -6.13
C ALA A 189 16.61 15.63 -7.13
N ASP A 190 17.81 15.11 -6.83
CA ASP A 190 18.53 14.18 -7.71
C ASP A 190 17.88 12.79 -7.77
N ASN A 191 17.14 12.37 -6.74
CA ASN A 191 16.50 11.06 -6.66
C ASN A 191 14.96 11.10 -6.73
N TRP A 192 14.36 12.29 -6.81
CA TRP A 192 12.91 12.50 -6.86
C TRP A 192 12.19 11.73 -7.98
N GLU A 193 12.72 11.77 -9.21
CA GLU A 193 12.09 11.09 -10.35
C GLU A 193 12.05 9.57 -10.11
N SER A 194 13.18 8.98 -9.69
CA SER A 194 13.26 7.55 -9.36
C SER A 194 12.35 7.19 -8.19
N TYR A 195 12.30 8.04 -7.16
CA TYR A 195 11.45 7.83 -5.99
C TYR A 195 9.97 7.77 -6.39
N THR A 196 9.48 8.76 -7.16
CA THR A 196 8.07 8.81 -7.55
C THR A 196 7.66 7.72 -8.56
N GLU A 197 8.60 7.23 -9.38
CA GLU A 197 8.39 6.09 -10.26
C GLU A 197 8.23 4.76 -9.50
N GLN A 198 9.00 4.56 -8.44
CA GLN A 198 9.03 3.31 -7.69
C GLN A 198 8.02 3.27 -6.54
N THR A 199 7.69 4.43 -5.98
CA THR A 199 6.79 4.56 -4.83
C THR A 199 5.34 4.50 -5.26
N SER A 200 4.54 3.73 -4.52
CA SER A 200 3.10 3.66 -4.70
C SER A 200 2.37 4.29 -3.52
N MET A 201 1.16 4.79 -3.77
CA MET A 201 0.28 5.39 -2.76
C MET A 201 0.06 4.46 -1.55
N ALA A 202 -0.05 3.16 -1.84
CA ALA A 202 -0.11 2.10 -0.84
C ALA A 202 0.47 0.80 -1.42
N THR A 203 0.95 -0.06 -0.55
CA THR A 203 1.55 -1.35 -0.90
C THR A 203 1.10 -2.47 0.04
N ALA A 204 1.14 -3.70 -0.44
CA ALA A 204 0.90 -4.89 0.36
C ALA A 204 1.97 -5.95 0.11
N VAL A 205 2.41 -6.62 1.17
CA VAL A 205 3.26 -7.82 1.12
C VAL A 205 2.52 -8.95 1.83
N CYS A 206 2.48 -10.14 1.23
CA CYS A 206 2.05 -11.38 1.87
C CYS A 206 3.21 -12.36 1.79
N ALA A 207 3.68 -12.85 2.94
CA ALA A 207 4.80 -13.76 3.01
C ALA A 207 4.54 -14.91 3.97
N SER A 208 5.09 -16.09 3.66
CA SER A 208 5.01 -17.28 4.51
C SER A 208 6.33 -18.04 4.53
N GLY A 209 6.48 -18.92 5.54
CA GLY A 209 7.67 -19.76 5.67
C GLY A 209 8.97 -18.96 5.74
N ALA A 210 9.97 -19.37 4.96
CA ALA A 210 11.30 -18.75 4.99
C ALA A 210 11.30 -17.30 4.48
N GLU A 211 10.37 -16.96 3.57
CA GLU A 211 10.29 -15.62 2.96
C GLU A 211 9.62 -14.60 3.88
N ALA A 212 8.99 -15.05 4.98
CA ALA A 212 8.39 -14.15 5.95
C ALA A 212 9.40 -13.57 6.95
N PHE A 213 10.59 -14.17 7.06
CA PHE A 213 11.66 -13.67 7.89
C PHE A 213 12.61 -12.76 7.07
N PRO A 214 13.04 -11.60 7.60
CA PRO A 214 12.84 -11.10 8.96
C PRO A 214 11.59 -10.24 9.16
N MET A 215 10.71 -10.09 8.16
CA MET A 215 9.60 -9.13 8.22
C MET A 215 8.60 -9.38 9.37
N PHE A 216 8.14 -10.61 9.55
CA PHE A 216 6.99 -10.92 10.42
C PHE A 216 7.29 -11.90 11.56
N GLU A 217 8.51 -12.46 11.62
CA GLU A 217 8.89 -13.64 12.41
C GLU A 217 8.12 -14.96 12.08
N LYS A 218 6.88 -14.86 11.58
CA LYS A 218 5.97 -15.95 11.16
C LYS A 218 5.28 -15.62 9.84
N ASN A 219 4.28 -16.40 9.43
CA ASN A 219 3.40 -16.06 8.31
C ASN A 219 2.73 -14.70 8.52
N GLY A 220 2.69 -13.85 7.50
CA GLY A 220 2.17 -12.50 7.68
C GLY A 220 1.80 -11.74 6.42
N VAL A 221 1.05 -10.67 6.65
CA VAL A 221 0.70 -9.64 5.67
C VAL A 221 1.07 -8.27 6.23
N SER A 222 1.69 -7.42 5.42
CA SER A 222 2.03 -6.03 5.79
C SER A 222 1.40 -5.11 4.76
N LEU A 223 0.59 -4.17 5.22
CA LEU A 223 -0.07 -3.14 4.42
C LEU A 223 0.49 -1.79 4.84
N GLU A 224 0.87 -0.94 3.88
CA GLU A 224 1.55 0.32 4.15
C GLU A 224 1.02 1.39 3.18
N ALA A 225 0.78 2.60 3.67
CA ALA A 225 0.23 3.71 2.88
C ALA A 225 0.77 5.10 3.28
N TYR A 226 1.93 5.15 3.93
CA TYR A 226 2.60 6.40 4.29
C TYR A 226 2.78 7.34 3.09
N PRO A 227 3.30 6.92 1.91
CA PRO A 227 3.41 7.81 0.76
C PRO A 227 2.07 8.41 0.34
N GLY A 228 0.99 7.62 0.35
CA GLY A 228 -0.35 8.11 0.03
C GLY A 228 -0.88 9.13 1.03
N LEU A 229 -0.54 8.97 2.31
CA LEU A 229 -0.90 9.93 3.35
C LEU A 229 -0.09 11.23 3.25
N VAL A 230 1.20 11.15 2.90
CA VAL A 230 2.02 12.34 2.61
C VAL A 230 1.47 13.07 1.39
N TYR A 231 1.10 12.34 0.33
CA TYR A 231 0.45 12.93 -0.84
C TYR A 231 -0.80 13.73 -0.45
N GLU A 232 -1.71 13.14 0.32
CA GLU A 232 -2.93 13.82 0.77
C GLU A 232 -2.63 14.98 1.74
N GLN A 233 -1.50 14.95 2.45
CA GLN A 233 -1.08 16.06 3.30
C GLN A 233 -0.52 17.24 2.50
N VAL A 234 0.28 16.98 1.47
CA VAL A 234 0.86 18.02 0.57
C VAL A 234 -0.20 18.64 -0.34
N LYS A 235 -1.22 17.86 -0.71
CA LYS A 235 -2.32 18.31 -1.57
C LYS A 235 -3.24 19.38 -0.94
N LYS A 236 -3.27 19.50 0.38
CA LYS A 236 -4.16 20.41 1.14
C LYS A 236 -3.75 21.87 1.01
#